data_AF-A0A671KH51-F1
#
_entry.id   AF-A0A671KH51-F1
#
_cell.length_a   1.000
_cell.length_b   1.000
_cell.length_c   1.000
_cell.angle_alpha   90.00
_cell.angle_beta   90.00
_cell.angle_gamma   90.00
#
_symmetry.space_group_name_H-M   'P 1'
#
loop_
_entity.id
_entity.type
_entity.pdbx_description
1 polymer ?
#
loop_
_entity_poly.entity_id
_entity_poly.type
_entity_poly.pdbx_seq_one_letter_code
_entity_poly.pdbx_strand_id
1 'polypeptide(L)'
;TEGVHVWDIPEYVILPQGENSFFALTNMIVTPGQTQSKCPEVQQNTFICFCESDSDCKEGLDEVRGNGVQTGRCVQYSDKIQTCEVQAWCPLDNDTIIPK
;
A
#
# COMPACT_ATOMS: atom_id res chain seq x y z
N THR A 1 -18.63 9.45 -1.68
CA THR A 1 -17.94 10.75 -1.75
C THR A 1 -17.49 11.10 -0.37
N GLU A 2 -16.18 11.17 -0.14
CA GLU A 2 -15.68 11.70 1.12
C GLU A 2 -16.12 13.17 1.22
N GLY A 3 -16.78 13.50 2.33
CA GLY A 3 -17.26 14.85 2.60
C GLY A 3 -16.15 15.69 3.20
N VAL A 4 -16.52 16.90 3.64
CA VAL A 4 -15.62 17.72 4.46
C VAL A 4 -15.38 16.99 5.78
N HIS A 5 -14.11 16.76 6.10
CA HIS A 5 -13.67 16.20 7.38
C HIS A 5 -12.81 17.24 8.11
N VAL A 6 -13.04 17.40 9.41
CA VAL A 6 -12.35 18.37 10.26
C VAL A 6 -11.50 17.59 11.23
N TRP A 7 -10.18 17.77 11.15
CA TRP A 7 -9.20 17.12 12.02
C TRP A 7 -9.11 17.85 13.37
N ASP A 8 -9.43 17.18 14.47
CA ASP A 8 -9.26 17.73 15.83
C ASP A 8 -8.00 17.18 16.54
N ILE A 9 -7.69 17.71 17.74
CA ILE A 9 -6.46 17.40 18.48
C ILE A 9 -6.18 15.88 18.60
N PRO A 10 -7.14 15.02 19.03
CA PRO A 10 -6.87 13.59 19.14
C PRO A 10 -6.66 12.88 17.79
N GLU A 11 -7.03 13.50 16.67
CA GLU A 11 -6.85 12.89 15.35
C GLU A 11 -5.50 13.24 14.71
N TYR A 12 -5.01 14.48 14.83
CA TYR A 12 -3.75 14.89 14.19
C TYR A 12 -2.51 14.85 15.11
N VAL A 13 -2.68 14.78 16.44
CA VAL A 13 -1.56 14.68 17.38
C VAL A 13 -1.30 13.21 17.74
N ILE A 14 -0.22 12.64 17.22
CA ILE A 14 0.18 11.27 17.52
C ILE A 14 1.14 11.28 18.72
N LEU A 15 0.94 10.36 19.67
CA LEU A 15 1.67 10.28 20.94
C LEU A 15 1.49 11.51 21.84
N PRO A 16 0.27 11.86 22.27
CA PRO A 16 0.01 13.03 23.12
C PRO A 16 0.63 12.95 24.53
N GLN A 17 1.31 11.85 24.88
CA GLN A 17 1.88 11.58 26.20
C GLN A 17 3.43 11.62 26.22
N GLY A 18 4.08 12.12 25.16
CA GLY A 18 5.54 12.25 25.13
C GLY A 18 6.03 13.32 26.09
N GLU A 19 6.92 12.97 27.03
CA GLU A 19 7.33 13.88 28.12
C GLU A 19 7.98 15.19 27.64
N ASN A 20 8.49 15.28 26.40
CA ASN A 20 9.10 16.49 25.82
C ASN A 20 9.07 16.53 24.26
N SER A 21 8.16 15.82 23.62
CA SER A 21 8.00 15.84 22.15
C SER A 21 6.57 15.53 21.76
N PHE A 22 6.17 16.03 20.59
CA PHE A 22 4.87 15.73 19.99
C PHE A 22 5.03 15.55 18.48
N PHE A 23 4.13 14.77 17.88
CA PHE A 23 4.03 14.62 16.44
C PHE A 23 2.69 15.21 15.97
N ALA A 24 2.74 16.09 14.97
CA ALA A 24 1.55 16.68 14.36
C ALA A 24 1.46 16.27 12.88
N LEU A 25 0.38 15.61 12.50
CA LEU A 25 0.06 15.29 11.10
C LEU A 25 -0.19 16.58 10.31
N THR A 26 0.51 16.74 9.19
CA THR A 26 0.42 17.92 8.31
C THR A 26 -0.05 17.58 6.91
N ASN A 27 0.14 16.33 6.48
CA ASN A 27 -0.32 15.80 5.20
C ASN A 27 -0.59 14.30 5.36
N MET A 28 -1.45 13.73 4.53
CA MET A 28 -1.84 12.33 4.60
C MET A 28 -2.21 11.76 3.23
N ILE A 29 -1.92 10.49 3.03
CA ILE A 29 -2.41 9.67 1.93
C ILE A 29 -3.26 8.57 2.56
N VAL A 30 -4.54 8.49 2.19
CA VAL A 30 -5.50 7.59 2.82
C VAL A 30 -5.96 6.55 1.81
N THR A 31 -5.88 5.28 2.20
CA THR A 31 -6.38 4.15 1.42
C THR A 31 -7.54 3.48 2.16
N PRO A 32 -8.78 4.01 2.04
CA PRO A 32 -9.91 3.50 2.80
C PRO A 32 -10.35 2.11 2.31
N GLY A 33 -10.91 1.31 3.22
CA GLY A 33 -11.52 0.03 2.88
C GLY A 33 -10.54 -1.11 2.64
N GLN A 34 -9.30 -0.99 3.15
CA GLN A 34 -8.34 -2.08 3.11
C GLN A 34 -8.87 -3.33 3.84
N THR A 35 -8.71 -4.48 3.20
CA THR A 35 -9.03 -5.80 3.75
C THR A 35 -7.90 -6.76 3.47
N GLN A 36 -7.76 -7.81 4.29
CA GLN A 36 -6.80 -8.87 3.99
C GLN A 36 -7.32 -9.70 2.82
N SER A 37 -6.75 -9.48 1.65
CA SER A 37 -7.13 -10.19 0.43
C SER A 37 -5.95 -10.32 -0.52
N LYS A 38 -6.23 -10.76 -1.74
CA LYS A 38 -5.25 -10.88 -2.81
C LYS A 38 -5.41 -9.71 -3.77
N CYS A 39 -4.30 -9.12 -4.18
CA CYS A 39 -4.28 -8.07 -5.19
C CYS A 39 -2.96 -8.08 -5.96
N PRO A 40 -2.91 -7.49 -7.16
CA PRO A 40 -1.66 -7.29 -7.88
C PRO A 40 -0.73 -6.38 -7.08
N GLU A 41 0.56 -6.74 -7.04
CA GLU A 41 1.59 -5.89 -6.45
C GLU A 41 1.73 -4.56 -7.23
N VAL A 42 1.94 -3.45 -6.52
CA VAL A 42 1.97 -2.09 -7.10
C VAL A 42 3.40 -1.65 -7.42
N GLN A 43 3.54 -0.84 -8.46
CA GLN A 43 4.81 -0.30 -8.95
C GLN A 43 5.41 0.77 -8.03
N GLN A 44 5.98 0.37 -6.90
CA GLN A 44 6.87 1.27 -6.15
C GLN A 44 8.31 1.08 -6.63
N ASN A 45 8.62 1.68 -7.79
CA ASN A 45 9.97 1.94 -8.31
C ASN A 45 10.94 0.75 -8.41
N THR A 46 10.45 -0.49 -8.39
CA THR A 46 11.29 -1.69 -8.45
C THR A 46 10.80 -2.60 -9.57
N PHE A 47 11.71 -2.94 -10.49
CA PHE A 47 11.48 -3.90 -11.58
C PHE A 47 11.15 -5.33 -11.10
N ILE A 48 11.21 -5.57 -9.79
CA ILE A 48 11.14 -6.87 -9.13
C ILE A 48 9.70 -7.41 -9.09
N CYS A 49 8.69 -6.55 -9.29
CA CYS A 49 7.28 -6.93 -9.16
C CYS A 49 6.62 -7.32 -10.50
N PHE A 50 7.27 -7.06 -11.64
CA PHE A 50 6.74 -7.41 -12.95
C PHE A 50 6.87 -8.90 -13.22
N CYS A 51 5.89 -9.45 -13.93
CA CYS A 51 5.91 -10.83 -14.38
C CYS A 51 5.33 -10.90 -15.79
N GLU A 52 5.76 -11.90 -16.56
CA GLU A 52 5.14 -12.29 -17.83
C GLU A 52 4.32 -13.58 -17.65
N SER A 53 4.68 -14.40 -16.66
CA SER A 53 4.04 -15.68 -16.36
C SER A 53 4.11 -16.03 -14.87
N ASP A 54 3.31 -17.00 -14.44
CA ASP A 54 3.27 -17.46 -13.04
C ASP A 54 4.64 -17.95 -12.53
N SER A 55 5.53 -18.45 -13.40
CA SER A 55 6.87 -18.89 -12.99
C SER A 55 7.80 -17.77 -12.55
N ASP A 56 7.48 -16.52 -12.88
CA ASP A 56 8.25 -15.36 -12.45
C ASP A 56 7.92 -14.98 -10.98
N CYS A 57 6.80 -15.50 -10.46
CA CYS A 57 6.31 -15.24 -9.12
C CYS A 57 6.57 -16.46 -8.22
N LYS A 58 7.21 -16.22 -7.08
CA LYS A 58 7.58 -17.30 -6.16
C LYS A 58 6.62 -17.34 -4.98
N GLU A 59 5.82 -18.40 -4.89
CA GLU A 59 4.90 -18.60 -3.77
C GLU A 59 5.65 -18.56 -2.42
N GLY A 60 5.10 -17.81 -1.47
CA GLY A 60 5.67 -17.63 -0.13
C GLY A 60 6.83 -16.65 -0.05
N LEU A 61 7.23 -16.01 -1.16
CA LEU A 61 8.23 -14.96 -1.15
C LEU A 61 7.68 -13.71 -0.48
N ASP A 62 8.38 -13.24 0.55
CA ASP A 62 8.12 -11.99 1.26
C ASP A 62 9.33 -11.07 1.09
N GLU A 63 9.22 -10.14 0.14
CA GLU A 63 10.28 -9.21 -0.19
C GLU A 63 10.29 -8.04 0.80
N VAL A 64 11.48 -7.61 1.25
CA VAL A 64 11.63 -6.51 2.22
C VAL A 64 11.02 -5.19 1.73
N ARG A 65 10.90 -5.03 0.40
CA ARG A 65 10.28 -3.86 -0.26
C ARG A 65 8.94 -4.18 -0.93
N GLY A 66 8.41 -5.40 -0.75
CA GLY A 66 7.10 -5.80 -1.23
C GLY A 66 6.00 -5.35 -0.27
N ASN A 67 4.76 -5.33 -0.75
CA ASN A 67 3.60 -4.98 0.07
C ASN A 67 2.95 -6.20 0.74
N GLY A 68 3.37 -7.42 0.38
CA GLY A 68 2.92 -8.64 1.02
C GLY A 68 3.56 -9.90 0.45
N VAL A 69 3.02 -11.05 0.87
CA VAL A 69 3.56 -12.36 0.51
C VAL A 69 3.05 -12.78 -0.86
N GLN A 70 3.95 -13.10 -1.79
CA GLN A 70 3.58 -13.57 -3.12
C GLN A 70 2.83 -14.90 -3.06
N THR A 71 1.79 -14.99 -3.87
CA THR A 71 0.96 -16.20 -4.03
C THR A 71 1.48 -17.14 -5.12
N GLY A 72 2.49 -16.70 -5.90
CA GLY A 72 3.01 -17.43 -7.06
C GLY A 72 2.22 -17.24 -8.35
N ARG A 73 1.26 -16.31 -8.42
CA ARG A 73 0.47 -16.03 -9.62
C ARG A 73 0.84 -14.69 -10.23
N CYS A 74 0.88 -14.63 -11.55
CA CYS A 74 1.07 -13.42 -12.34
C CYS A 74 -0.29 -12.89 -12.81
N VAL A 75 -0.70 -11.74 -12.31
CA VAL A 75 -2.04 -11.17 -12.53
C VAL A 75 -1.98 -9.81 -13.22
N GLN A 76 -3.07 -9.45 -13.90
CA GLN A 76 -3.18 -8.15 -14.56
C GLN A 76 -3.30 -7.03 -13.53
N TYR A 77 -2.36 -6.08 -13.58
CA TYR A 77 -2.41 -4.84 -12.81
C TYR A 77 -3.07 -3.71 -13.62
N SER A 78 -2.75 -3.61 -14.91
CA SER A 78 -3.36 -2.68 -15.88
C SER A 78 -3.33 -3.27 -17.29
N ASP A 79 -3.96 -2.63 -18.27
CA ASP A 79 -4.11 -3.14 -19.66
C ASP A 79 -2.81 -3.64 -20.33
N LYS A 80 -1.64 -3.15 -19.90
CA LYS A 80 -0.33 -3.48 -20.48
C LYS A 80 0.64 -4.12 -19.49
N ILE A 81 0.24 -4.28 -18.23
CA ILE A 81 1.18 -4.55 -17.14
C ILE A 81 0.62 -5.64 -16.25
N GLN A 82 1.44 -6.68 -16.07
CA GLN A 82 1.19 -7.75 -15.12
C GLN A 82 2.20 -7.68 -13.98
N THR A 83 1.73 -8.03 -12.79
CA THR A 83 2.55 -8.10 -11.58
C THR A 83 2.18 -9.34 -10.76
N CYS A 84 3.08 -9.73 -9.86
CA CYS A 84 2.80 -10.85 -8.98
C CYS A 84 1.64 -10.53 -8.03
N GLU A 85 0.72 -11.49 -7.86
CA GLU A 85 -0.37 -11.42 -6.89
C GLU A 85 0.19 -11.65 -5.48
N VAL A 86 -0.12 -10.74 -4.56
CA VAL A 86 0.28 -10.80 -3.15
C VAL A 86 -0.92 -10.97 -2.24
N GLN A 87 -0.73 -11.69 -1.14
CA GLN A 87 -1.63 -11.67 0.01
C GLN A 87 -1.22 -10.52 0.92
N ALA A 88 -2.04 -9.46 0.96
CA ALA A 88 -1.72 -8.20 1.62
C ALA A 88 -2.99 -7.50 2.13
N TRP A 89 -2.84 -6.27 2.66
CA TRP A 89 -3.96 -5.35 2.88
C TRP A 89 -4.29 -4.64 1.56
N CYS A 90 -5.38 -5.04 0.92
CA CYS A 90 -5.79 -4.54 -0.39
C CYS A 90 -7.04 -3.64 -0.27
N PRO A 91 -7.16 -2.55 -1.06
CA PRO A 91 -6.20 -2.13 -2.09
C PRO A 91 -4.89 -1.61 -1.48
N LEU A 92 -3.78 -1.83 -2.19
CA LEU A 92 -2.47 -1.34 -1.76
C LEU A 92 -2.43 0.20 -1.76
N ASP A 93 -1.55 0.78 -0.96
CA ASP A 93 -1.41 2.23 -0.84
C ASP A 93 -0.99 2.89 -2.16
N ASN A 94 -1.58 4.04 -2.47
CA ASN A 94 -1.32 4.78 -3.69
C ASN A 94 -0.62 6.12 -3.40
N ASP A 95 0.70 6.08 -3.30
CA ASP A 95 1.52 7.25 -3.00
C ASP A 95 1.83 8.12 -4.24
N THR A 96 1.21 7.84 -5.38
CA THR A 96 1.43 8.62 -6.61
C THR A 96 0.74 9.99 -6.60
N ILE A 97 -0.29 10.15 -5.77
CA ILE A 97 -1.06 11.38 -5.64
C ILE A 97 -0.84 11.91 -4.23
N ILE A 98 0.05 12.88 -4.11
CA ILE A 98 0.33 13.57 -2.85
C ILE A 98 -0.59 14.80 -2.76
N PRO A 99 -1.49 14.89 -1.76
CA PRO A 99 -2.32 16.06 -1.55
C PRO A 99 -1.47 17.31 -1.28
N LYS A 100 -1.93 18.47 -1.79
CA LYS A 100 -1.28 19.77 -1.65
C LYS A 100 -1.96 20.64 -0.62
#